data_AF-A0A4Q0VN96-F1
#
_entry.id   AF-A0A4Q0VN96-F1
#
_cell.length_a   1.000
_cell.length_b   1.000
_cell.length_c   1.000
_cell.angle_alpha   90.00
_cell.angle_beta   90.00
_cell.angle_gamma   90.00
#
_symmetry.space_group_name_H-M   'P 1'
#
loop_
_entity.id
_entity.type
_entity.pdbx_description
1 polymer ?
#
loop_
_entity_poly.entity_id
_entity_poly.type
_entity_poly.pdbx_seq_one_letter_code
_entity_poly.pdbx_strand_id
1 'polypeptide(L)' 'MAKSKAKKQRDHQLRNQKRDVTNSRGIQVDFSTHERKTKTKQEILKKHETKHKRILQEFTHEGDAFLIWVA' A
#
# COMPACT_ATOMS: atom_id res chain seq x y z
N MET A 1 -14.94 -16.19 10.56
CA MET A 1 -13.85 -16.95 9.89
C MET A 1 -13.44 -18.14 10.75
N ALA A 2 -13.52 -19.36 10.21
CA ALA A 2 -13.07 -20.55 10.93
C ALA A 2 -11.54 -20.58 11.06
N LYS A 3 -11.03 -21.13 12.18
CA LYS A 3 -9.59 -21.41 12.33
C LYS A 3 -9.14 -22.39 11.24
N SER A 4 -7.96 -22.17 10.66
CA SER A 4 -7.35 -23.13 9.73
C SER A 4 -7.08 -24.48 10.41
N LYS A 5 -7.08 -25.57 9.64
CA LYS A 5 -6.78 -26.92 10.13
C LYS A 5 -5.42 -26.96 10.85
N ALA A 6 -4.41 -26.30 10.28
CA ALA A 6 -3.07 -26.19 10.86
C ALA A 6 -3.07 -25.48 12.23
N LYS A 7 -3.88 -24.42 12.42
CA LYS A 7 -3.99 -23.75 13.72
C LYS A 7 -4.66 -24.67 14.75
N LYS A 8 -5.71 -25.41 14.38
CA LYS A 8 -6.36 -26.38 15.27
C LYS A 8 -5.40 -27.48 15.74
N GLN A 9 -4.54 -27.99 14.85
CA GLN A 9 -3.53 -28.99 15.19
C GLN A 9 -2.46 -28.44 16.14
N ARG A 10 -1.97 -27.22 15.92
CA ARG A 10 -1.02 -26.56 16.84
C ARG A 10 -1.64 -26.31 18.21
N ASP A 11 -2.88 -25.80 18.27
CA ASP A 11 -3.61 -25.58 19.53
C ASP A 11 -3.81 -26.92 20.31
N HIS A 12 -3.97 -28.04 19.61
CA HIS A 12 -4.05 -29.37 20.24
C HIS A 12 -2.69 -29.83 20.80
N GLN A 13 -1.61 -29.69 20.03
CA GLN A 13 -0.25 -30.02 20.49
C GLN A 13 0.17 -29.16 21.68
N LEU A 14 -0.16 -27.87 21.68
CA LEU A 14 0.13 -26.97 22.80
C LEU A 14 -0.60 -27.42 24.08
N ARG A 15 -1.85 -27.89 23.98
CA ARG A 15 -2.61 -28.36 25.16
C ARG A 15 -2.06 -29.67 25.73
N ASN A 16 -1.68 -30.62 24.87
CA ASN A 16 -1.30 -31.96 25.32
C ASN A 16 0.19 -32.10 25.61
N GLN A 17 1.04 -31.48 24.80
CA GLN A 17 2.50 -31.62 24.87
C GLN A 17 3.21 -30.35 25.36
N LYS A 18 2.47 -29.24 25.57
CA LYS A 18 2.99 -27.92 25.98
C LYS A 18 4.10 -27.35 25.10
N ARG A 19 4.30 -27.92 23.90
CA ARG A 19 5.29 -27.45 22.94
C ARG A 19 4.69 -26.34 22.09
N ASP A 20 5.26 -25.15 22.19
CA ASP A 20 4.92 -24.04 21.30
C ASP A 20 5.83 -24.00 20.07
N VAL A 21 5.21 -24.12 18.89
CA VAL A 21 5.90 -24.13 17.60
C VAL A 21 6.31 -22.73 17.17
N THR A 22 5.70 -21.66 17.70
CA THR A 22 6.08 -20.28 17.36
C THR A 22 7.50 -19.95 17.80
N ASN A 23 7.94 -20.49 18.94
CA ASN A 23 9.29 -20.28 19.46
C ASN A 23 10.37 -20.86 18.53
N SER A 24 10.04 -21.95 17.82
CA SER A 24 10.95 -22.59 16.85
C SER A 24 10.87 -22.00 15.44
N ARG A 25 9.90 -21.13 15.13
CA ARG A 25 9.61 -20.66 13.77
C ARG A 25 10.60 -19.59 13.26
N GLY A 26 11.50 -19.13 14.13
CA GLY A 26 12.42 -18.03 13.86
C GLY A 26 11.78 -16.68 14.15
N ILE A 27 12.62 -15.70 14.47
CA ILE A 27 12.20 -14.32 14.75
C ILE A 27 12.02 -13.60 13.42
N GLN A 28 10.83 -13.08 13.17
CA GLN A 28 10.63 -12.15 12.06
C GLN A 28 11.13 -10.77 12.45
N VAL A 29 11.67 -10.06 11.46
CA VAL A 29 12.11 -8.67 11.63
C VAL A 29 10.89 -7.75 11.67
N ASP A 30 10.96 -6.67 12.46
CA ASP A 30 9.84 -5.74 12.66
C ASP A 30 9.47 -4.93 11.41
N PHE A 31 10.42 -4.76 10.47
CA PHE A 31 10.16 -4.10 9.20
C PHE A 31 9.79 -5.10 8.11
N SER A 32 9.04 -4.61 7.12
CA SER A 32 8.62 -5.45 6.00
C SER A 32 9.78 -5.77 5.06
N THR A 33 9.98 -7.05 4.77
CA THR A 33 11.04 -7.59 3.90
C THR A 33 10.65 -7.66 2.42
N HIS A 34 9.49 -7.14 2.04
CA HIS A 34 9.07 -7.09 0.63
C HIS A 34 10.04 -6.26 -0.22
N GLU A 35 10.23 -6.68 -1.47
CA GLU A 35 10.95 -5.88 -2.46
C GLU A 35 10.17 -4.59 -2.75
N ARG A 36 10.82 -3.45 -2.51
CA ARG A 36 10.26 -2.14 -2.86
C ARG A 36 10.61 -1.82 -4.30
N LYS A 37 9.58 -1.63 -5.14
CA LYS A 37 9.73 -1.22 -6.54
C LYS A 37 9.37 0.25 -6.69
N THR A 38 10.13 0.97 -7.52
CA THR A 38 9.77 2.33 -7.91
C THR A 38 8.59 2.30 -8.88
N LYS A 39 7.92 3.44 -9.03
CA LYS A 39 6.73 3.54 -9.89
C LYS A 39 7.08 3.30 -11.35
N THR A 40 6.16 2.67 -12.07
CA THR A 40 6.26 2.52 -13.53
C THR A 40 6.03 3.86 -14.25
N LYS A 41 6.42 3.96 -15.53
CA LYS A 41 6.16 5.15 -16.36
C LYS A 41 4.67 5.53 -16.34
N GLN A 42 3.78 4.54 -16.48
CA GLN A 42 2.34 4.75 -16.49
C GLN A 42 1.82 5.32 -15.16
N GLU A 43 2.31 4.79 -14.04
CA GLU A 43 1.95 5.28 -12.70
C GLU A 43 2.46 6.70 -12.44
N ILE A 44 3.61 7.07 -13.01
CA ILE A 44 4.17 8.42 -12.90
C ILE A 44 3.32 9.42 -13.70
N LEU A 45 2.92 9.07 -14.93
CA LEU A 45 2.04 9.91 -15.75
C LEU A 45 0.70 10.16 -15.05
N LYS A 46 0.06 9.09 -14.57
CA LYS A 46 -1.19 9.19 -13.79
C LYS A 46 -1.00 10.05 -12.53
N LYS A 47 0.12 9.91 -11.82
CA LYS A 47 0.45 10.75 -10.67
C LYS A 47 0.58 12.23 -11.08
N HIS A 48 1.18 12.52 -12.23
CA HIS A 48 1.37 13.89 -12.71
C HIS A 48 0.04 14.57 -13.12
N GLU A 49 -0.96 13.80 -13.55
CA GLU A 49 -2.31 14.29 -13.83
C GLU A 49 -3.12 14.51 -12.55
N THR A 50 -3.00 13.61 -11.57
CA THR A 50 -3.93 13.55 -10.43
C THR A 50 -3.41 14.19 -9.14
N LYS A 51 -2.09 14.25 -8.93
CA LYS A 51 -1.52 14.62 -7.62
C LYS A 51 -1.72 16.09 -7.27
N HIS A 52 -1.64 16.97 -8.26
CA HIS A 52 -1.78 18.41 -8.07
C HIS A 52 -2.96 18.88 -8.91
N LYS A 53 -3.96 19.51 -8.27
CA LYS A 53 -5.08 20.13 -8.99
C LYS A 53 -4.51 21.19 -9.93
N ARG A 54 -4.57 20.95 -11.24
CA ARG A 54 -4.23 21.97 -12.22
C ARG A 54 -5.45 22.86 -12.40
N ILE A 55 -5.52 23.92 -11.60
CA ILE A 55 -6.52 25.00 -11.78
C ILE A 55 -6.42 25.59 -13.19
N LEU A 56 -5.27 25.44 -13.86
CA LEU A 56 -4.99 26.02 -15.17
C LEU A 56 -5.31 25.11 -16.37
N GLN A 57 -5.69 23.84 -16.19
CA GLN A 57 -5.85 22.91 -17.33
C GLN A 57 -7.22 23.00 -18.03
N GLU A 58 -8.17 23.72 -17.46
CA GLU A 58 -9.49 23.96 -18.06
C GLU A 58 -9.50 25.15 -19.04
N PHE A 59 -8.43 25.96 -19.06
CA PHE A 59 -8.30 27.08 -20.00
C PHE A 59 -7.64 26.61 -21.31
N THR A 60 -8.33 25.73 -22.03
CA THR A 60 -7.95 25.29 -23.39
C THR A 60 -8.52 26.20 -24.49
N HIS A 61 -8.94 27.41 -24.13
CA HIS A 61 -9.27 28.47 -25.09
C HIS A 61 -8.25 29.61 -24.97
N GLU A 62 -7.64 29.95 -26.10
CA GLU A 62 -6.70 31.05 -26.23
C GLU A 62 -7.41 32.38 -25.88
N GLY A 63 -7.21 32.87 -24.64
CA GLY A 63 -7.74 34.18 -24.23
C GLY A 63 -8.00 34.36 -22.72
N ASP A 64 -8.22 33.29 -21.96
CA ASP A 64 -8.76 33.41 -20.59
C ASP A 64 -7.72 33.69 -19.49
N ALA A 65 -6.43 33.56 -19.80
CA ALA A 65 -5.36 33.81 -18.82
C ALA A 65 -5.26 35.30 -18.38
N PHE A 66 -5.75 36.24 -19.20
CA PHE A 66 -5.66 37.67 -18.93
C PHE A 66 -6.74 38.20 -17.97
N LEU A 67 -7.86 37.47 -17.82
CA LEU A 67 -9.02 37.92 -17.01
C LEU A 67 -8.84 37.70 -15.51
N ILE A 68 -7.89 36.86 -15.10
CA ILE A 68 -7.64 36.53 -13.68
C ILE A 68 -6.70 37.56 -13.01
N TRP A 69 -5.88 38.29 -13.77
CA TRP A 69 -4.93 39.26 -13.20
C TRP A 69 -5.53 40.65 -12.93
N VAL A 70 -6.73 40.92 -13.48
CA VAL A 70 -7.42 42.23 -13.39
C VAL A 70 -8.56 42.22 -12.35
N ALA A 71 -8.83 41.07 -11.71
CA ALA A 71 -9.83 40.93 -10.64
C ALA A 71 -9.23 41.03 -9.24
#